data_AF-A0A941NGQ1-F1
#
_entry.id   AF-A0A941NGQ1-F1
#
_cell.length_a   1.000
_cell.length_b   1.000
_cell.length_c   1.000
_cell.angle_alpha   90.00
_cell.angle_beta   90.00
_cell.angle_gamma   90.00
#
_symmetry.space_group_name_H-M   'P 1'
#
loop_
_entity.id
_entity.type
_entity.pdbx_description
1 polymer ?
#
loop_
_entity_poly.entity_id
_entity_poly.type
_entity_poly.pdbx_seq_one_letter_code
_entity_poly.pdbx_strand_id
1 'polypeptide(L)'
;NWMTAGRGIAHSERTGAELRARGHRLHGIQTWVGLPQKDEEADPHFQHFAAADLPERDDNGARLRMIAGEAFGLASPVKVFSPIFYADARFEAGGSFTVTADHEERALFIVEGELQIGGDQGVETHGAGAMLFLEKGEIVTLFADGAARVMLLGGAPLDGPRHIWWNFVSSSKNRIEVAKSDWRSGLFGKIPGDDQEFIPLPEDRR
;
A
#
# COMPACT_ATOMS: atom_id res chain seq x y z
N ASN A 1 -0.01 -9.71 -3.78
CA ASN A 1 0.09 -10.35 -2.46
C ASN A 1 -0.51 -9.41 -1.44
N TRP A 2 -1.42 -9.89 -0.61
CA TRP A 2 -1.99 -9.15 0.50
C TRP A 2 -1.78 -9.96 1.78
N MET A 3 -1.06 -9.38 2.75
CA MET A 3 -0.70 -10.04 3.99
C MET A 3 -1.25 -9.25 5.17
N THR A 4 -2.09 -9.89 5.98
CA THR A 4 -2.51 -9.40 7.29
C THR A 4 -1.57 -9.98 8.34
N ALA A 5 -0.76 -9.14 8.97
CA ALA A 5 0.12 -9.59 10.05
C ALA A 5 -0.66 -9.87 11.35
N GLY A 6 -1.64 -9.02 11.68
CA GLY A 6 -2.48 -9.16 12.88
C GLY A 6 -1.63 -9.30 14.15
N ARG A 7 -1.96 -10.29 14.99
CA ARG A 7 -1.22 -10.56 16.24
C ARG A 7 0.27 -10.90 16.05
N GLY A 8 0.69 -11.23 14.83
CA GLY A 8 2.09 -11.43 14.47
C GLY A 8 2.31 -12.46 13.35
N ILE A 9 3.20 -12.13 12.41
CA ILE A 9 3.66 -13.05 11.36
C ILE A 9 5.16 -12.87 11.12
N ALA A 10 5.87 -13.97 10.87
CA ALA A 10 7.22 -13.96 10.31
C ALA A 10 7.16 -14.46 8.86
N HIS A 11 7.82 -13.77 7.95
CA HIS A 11 7.88 -14.16 6.53
C HIS A 11 9.22 -13.77 5.91
N SER A 12 9.54 -14.36 4.77
CA SER A 12 10.66 -13.97 3.94
C SER A 12 10.22 -13.69 2.51
N GLU A 13 10.87 -12.71 1.89
CA GLU A 13 10.66 -12.35 0.50
C GLU A 13 12.01 -12.47 -0.22
N ARG A 14 12.14 -13.49 -1.08
CA ARG A 14 13.38 -13.82 -1.79
C ARG A 14 13.11 -13.94 -3.29
N THR A 15 14.00 -13.38 -4.12
CA THR A 15 14.02 -13.72 -5.55
C THR A 15 14.50 -15.17 -5.71
N GLY A 16 13.78 -16.04 -6.41
CA GLY A 16 14.21 -17.43 -6.64
C GLY A 16 15.60 -17.57 -7.27
N ALA A 17 16.30 -18.68 -6.97
CA ALA A 17 17.70 -18.89 -7.38
C ALA A 17 17.93 -18.79 -8.89
N GLU A 18 17.00 -19.34 -9.69
CA GLU A 18 17.07 -19.29 -11.16
C GLU A 18 16.98 -17.85 -11.68
N LEU A 19 16.03 -17.06 -11.16
CA LEU A 19 15.86 -15.65 -11.51
C LEU A 19 17.06 -14.79 -11.08
N ARG A 20 17.66 -15.10 -9.93
CA ARG A 20 18.89 -14.43 -9.49
C ARG A 20 20.06 -14.73 -10.44
N ALA A 21 20.23 -15.98 -10.86
CA ALA A 21 21.34 -16.40 -11.72
C ALA A 21 21.31 -15.77 -13.11
N ARG A 22 20.12 -15.61 -13.70
CA ARG A 22 19.95 -15.00 -15.04
C ARG A 22 19.95 -13.46 -15.07
N GLY A 23 19.98 -12.82 -13.90
CA GLY A 23 19.69 -11.40 -13.75
C GLY A 23 18.20 -11.10 -13.93
N HIS A 24 17.64 -10.30 -13.03
CA HIS A 24 16.25 -9.86 -13.11
C HIS A 24 16.13 -8.41 -12.66
N ARG A 25 15.12 -7.72 -13.18
CA ARG A 25 14.71 -6.39 -12.69
C ARG A 25 13.50 -6.57 -11.78
N LEU A 26 13.58 -6.07 -10.57
CA LEU A 26 12.45 -5.98 -9.64
C LEU A 26 11.97 -4.53 -9.60
N HIS A 27 10.69 -4.32 -9.88
CA HIS A 27 10.02 -3.04 -9.69
C HIS A 27 8.67 -3.34 -9.03
N GLY A 28 8.45 -2.78 -7.84
CA GLY A 28 7.28 -3.06 -7.04
C GLY A 28 7.11 -2.04 -5.94
N ILE A 29 5.90 -1.97 -5.40
CA ILE A 29 5.54 -1.12 -4.28
C ILE A 29 5.14 -2.03 -3.13
N GLN A 30 5.67 -1.73 -1.95
CA GLN A 30 5.26 -2.36 -0.70
C GLN A 30 4.60 -1.28 0.15
N THR A 31 3.38 -1.56 0.62
CA THR A 31 2.59 -0.64 1.42
C THR A 31 2.11 -1.37 2.66
N TRP A 32 2.24 -0.74 3.82
CA TRP A 32 1.66 -1.22 5.07
C TRP A 32 0.37 -0.46 5.34
N VAL A 33 -0.70 -1.20 5.63
CA VAL A 33 -2.01 -0.65 5.96
C VAL A 33 -2.23 -0.86 7.44
N GLY A 34 -2.47 0.24 8.18
CA GLY A 34 -2.80 0.16 9.60
C GLY A 34 -4.14 -0.58 9.80
N LEU A 35 -4.17 -1.53 10.73
CA LEU A 35 -5.41 -2.19 11.14
C LEU A 35 -6.15 -1.33 12.16
N PRO A 36 -7.50 -1.25 12.12
CA PRO A 36 -8.31 -0.70 13.20
C PRO A 36 -7.98 -1.35 14.55
N GLN A 37 -8.17 -0.64 15.66
CA GLN A 37 -7.73 -1.12 16.98
C GLN A 37 -8.34 -2.49 17.33
N LYS A 38 -9.62 -2.68 16.99
CA LYS A 38 -10.35 -3.94 17.23
C LYS A 38 -9.78 -5.15 16.44
N ASP A 39 -9.01 -4.89 15.39
CA ASP A 39 -8.51 -5.88 14.44
C ASP A 39 -6.98 -6.09 14.56
N GLU A 40 -6.27 -5.32 15.41
CA GLU A 40 -4.80 -5.42 15.57
C GLU A 40 -4.35 -6.83 15.99
N GLU A 41 -5.18 -7.58 16.71
CA GLU A 41 -4.89 -8.95 17.15
C GLU A 41 -5.57 -10.04 16.29
N ALA A 42 -6.05 -9.68 15.10
CA ALA A 42 -6.64 -10.65 14.17
C ALA A 42 -5.65 -11.79 13.83
N ASP A 43 -6.18 -12.94 13.43
CA ASP A 43 -5.35 -14.04 12.96
C ASP A 43 -4.55 -13.62 11.72
N PRO A 44 -3.25 -13.97 11.64
CA PRO A 44 -2.44 -13.70 10.47
C PRO A 44 -3.02 -14.39 9.24
N HIS A 45 -2.97 -13.71 8.10
CA HIS A 45 -3.51 -14.22 6.85
C HIS A 45 -2.67 -13.76 5.67
N PHE A 46 -2.57 -14.61 4.65
CA PHE A 46 -1.91 -14.28 3.39
C PHE A 46 -2.76 -14.77 2.24
N GLN A 47 -2.95 -13.90 1.26
CA GLN A 47 -3.61 -14.26 0.01
C GLN A 47 -2.89 -13.63 -1.19
N HIS A 48 -2.70 -14.44 -2.22
CA HIS A 48 -2.27 -13.98 -3.53
C HIS A 48 -3.49 -13.63 -4.39
N PHE A 49 -3.39 -12.53 -5.12
CA PHE A 49 -4.35 -12.11 -6.14
C PHE A 49 -3.56 -11.86 -7.41
N ALA A 50 -3.88 -12.59 -8.47
CA ALA A 50 -3.30 -12.35 -9.78
C ALA A 50 -3.92 -11.09 -10.39
N ALA A 51 -3.26 -10.53 -11.41
CA ALA A 51 -3.77 -9.37 -12.12
C ALA A 51 -5.20 -9.56 -12.66
N ALA A 52 -5.53 -10.77 -13.11
CA ALA A 52 -6.84 -11.12 -13.67
C ALA A 52 -7.95 -11.24 -12.60
N ASP A 53 -7.58 -11.35 -11.33
CA ASP A 53 -8.54 -11.46 -10.22
C ASP A 53 -8.98 -10.07 -9.71
N LEU A 54 -8.32 -9.01 -10.16
CA LEU A 54 -8.55 -7.65 -9.72
C LEU A 54 -9.38 -6.89 -10.76
N PRO A 55 -10.41 -6.14 -10.34
CA PRO A 55 -11.27 -5.45 -11.28
C PRO A 55 -10.55 -4.23 -11.88
N GLU A 56 -10.80 -4.00 -13.17
CA GLU A 56 -10.22 -2.92 -13.94
C GLU A 56 -11.29 -2.07 -14.61
N ARG A 57 -10.93 -0.82 -14.89
CA ARG A 57 -11.74 0.11 -15.71
C ARG A 57 -10.81 0.98 -16.54
N ASP A 58 -11.15 1.17 -17.82
CA ASP A 58 -10.59 2.23 -18.64
C ASP A 58 -11.49 3.47 -18.56
N ASP A 59 -10.89 4.65 -18.40
CA ASP A 59 -11.56 5.93 -18.27
C ASP A 59 -10.70 7.00 -18.93
N ASN A 60 -11.14 7.54 -20.08
CA ASN A 60 -10.46 8.62 -20.80
C ASN A 60 -8.94 8.46 -20.97
N GLY A 61 -8.48 7.26 -21.35
CA GLY A 61 -7.05 6.97 -21.54
C GLY A 61 -6.28 6.68 -20.25
N ALA A 62 -6.98 6.58 -19.11
CA ALA A 62 -6.45 6.06 -17.85
C ALA A 62 -7.05 4.68 -17.55
N ARG A 63 -6.19 3.66 -17.40
CA ARG A 63 -6.56 2.33 -16.95
C ARG A 63 -6.33 2.20 -15.45
N LEU A 64 -7.42 1.99 -14.71
CA LEU A 64 -7.40 1.77 -13.27
C LEU A 64 -7.54 0.29 -12.96
N ARG A 65 -6.75 -0.19 -12.00
CA ARG A 65 -6.90 -1.49 -11.36
C ARG A 65 -7.09 -1.30 -9.87
N MET A 66 -8.23 -1.75 -9.33
CA MET A 66 -8.49 -1.69 -7.89
C MET A 66 -7.77 -2.84 -7.20
N ILE A 67 -6.73 -2.53 -6.42
CA ILE A 67 -5.96 -3.52 -5.70
C ILE A 67 -6.67 -3.91 -4.41
N ALA A 68 -7.13 -2.94 -3.61
CA ALA A 68 -7.84 -3.20 -2.37
C ALA A 68 -8.93 -2.16 -2.11
N GLY A 69 -9.99 -2.58 -1.43
CA GLY A 69 -11.09 -1.70 -1.07
C GLY A 69 -12.00 -1.33 -2.24
N GLU A 70 -12.63 -0.16 -2.14
CA GLU A 70 -13.68 0.28 -3.08
C GLU A 70 -13.59 1.78 -3.37
N ALA A 71 -13.55 2.13 -4.65
CA ALA A 71 -13.68 3.49 -5.15
C ALA A 71 -13.92 3.47 -6.67
N PHE A 72 -14.36 4.60 -7.23
CA PHE A 72 -14.47 4.77 -8.68
C PHE A 72 -15.35 3.67 -9.35
N GLY A 73 -16.39 3.21 -8.65
CA GLY A 73 -17.27 2.13 -9.13
C GLY A 73 -16.60 0.75 -9.25
N LEU A 74 -15.44 0.55 -8.63
CA LEU A 74 -14.71 -0.72 -8.58
C LEU A 74 -14.61 -1.18 -7.12
N ALA A 75 -14.85 -2.48 -6.88
CA ALA A 75 -14.70 -3.11 -5.57
C ALA A 75 -13.78 -4.33 -5.68
N SER A 76 -12.62 -4.28 -5.02
CA SER A 76 -11.65 -5.38 -5.02
C SER A 76 -12.13 -6.55 -4.14
N PRO A 77 -11.85 -7.81 -4.51
CA PRO A 77 -12.12 -8.97 -3.65
C PRO A 77 -11.18 -9.07 -2.45
N VAL A 78 -10.16 -8.22 -2.35
CA VAL A 78 -9.22 -8.20 -1.24
C VAL A 78 -9.94 -7.82 0.05
N LYS A 79 -9.84 -8.69 1.07
CA LYS A 79 -10.36 -8.41 2.41
C LYS A 79 -9.60 -7.23 3.04
N VAL A 80 -10.34 -6.18 3.36
CA VAL A 80 -9.89 -5.00 4.11
C VAL A 80 -10.61 -4.91 5.46
N PHE A 81 -10.02 -4.17 6.41
CA PHE A 81 -10.56 -4.02 7.77
C PHE A 81 -11.16 -2.63 8.04
N SER A 82 -10.91 -1.68 7.14
CA SER A 82 -11.47 -0.32 7.16
C SER A 82 -11.93 0.08 5.75
N PRO A 83 -12.81 1.09 5.63
CA PRO A 83 -13.17 1.67 4.34
C PRO A 83 -11.94 2.35 3.73
N ILE A 84 -11.34 1.71 2.74
CA ILE A 84 -10.16 2.22 2.03
C ILE A 84 -10.34 2.02 0.53
N PHE A 85 -9.47 2.64 -0.25
CA PHE A 85 -9.18 2.25 -1.61
C PHE A 85 -7.66 2.30 -1.86
N TYR A 86 -7.19 1.40 -2.72
CA TYR A 86 -5.81 1.34 -3.17
C TYR A 86 -5.81 0.88 -4.63
N ALA A 87 -5.41 1.74 -5.54
CA ALA A 87 -5.52 1.50 -6.98
C ALA A 87 -4.24 1.86 -7.73
N ASP A 88 -3.91 1.05 -8.74
CA ASP A 88 -2.90 1.34 -9.76
C ASP A 88 -3.59 2.03 -10.94
N ALA A 89 -3.17 3.23 -11.31
CA ALA A 89 -3.69 3.95 -12.47
C ALA A 89 -2.56 4.19 -13.48
N ARG A 90 -2.78 3.74 -14.73
CA ARG A 90 -1.83 3.89 -15.84
C ARG A 90 -2.45 4.76 -16.92
N PHE A 91 -1.72 5.77 -17.34
CA PHE A 91 -2.16 6.76 -18.30
C PHE A 91 -1.43 6.56 -19.61
N GLU A 92 -2.18 6.61 -20.71
CA GLU A 92 -1.65 6.88 -22.04
C GLU A 92 -1.42 8.39 -22.21
N ALA A 93 -0.67 8.78 -23.24
CA ALA A 93 -0.49 10.19 -23.58
C ALA A 93 -1.85 10.85 -23.90
N GLY A 94 -2.12 11.99 -23.27
CA GLY A 94 -3.40 12.68 -23.31
C GLY A 94 -4.48 12.09 -22.39
N GLY A 95 -4.16 11.06 -21.61
CA GLY A 95 -5.09 10.42 -20.69
C GLY A 95 -5.45 11.33 -19.52
N SER A 96 -6.68 11.21 -19.02
CA SER A 96 -7.13 11.95 -17.83
C SER A 96 -8.00 11.13 -16.90
N PHE A 97 -7.99 11.49 -15.62
CA PHE A 97 -8.81 10.83 -14.60
C PHE A 97 -9.14 11.79 -13.45
N THR A 98 -10.41 11.84 -13.05
CA THR A 98 -10.85 12.65 -11.91
C THR A 98 -10.92 11.83 -10.63
N VAL A 99 -10.19 12.28 -9.61
CA VAL A 99 -10.25 11.72 -8.26
C VAL A 99 -11.34 12.44 -7.48
N THR A 100 -12.43 11.73 -7.21
CA THR A 100 -13.59 12.23 -6.46
C THR A 100 -13.31 12.37 -4.96
N ALA A 101 -14.17 13.11 -4.26
CA ALA A 101 -14.09 13.37 -2.82
C ALA A 101 -14.87 12.37 -1.95
N ASP A 102 -15.11 11.16 -2.45
CA ASP A 102 -15.90 10.14 -1.76
C ASP A 102 -15.20 9.59 -0.51
N HIS A 103 -13.86 9.70 -0.46
CA HIS A 103 -13.04 9.32 0.68
C HIS A 103 -12.42 10.57 1.33
N GLU A 104 -12.34 10.57 2.65
CA GLU A 104 -11.85 11.73 3.41
C GLU A 104 -10.35 11.95 3.22
N GLU A 105 -9.54 10.92 3.48
CA GLU A 105 -8.09 10.97 3.29
C GLU A 105 -7.75 10.40 1.93
N ARG A 106 -7.00 11.15 1.12
CA ARG A 106 -6.61 10.75 -0.23
C ARG A 106 -5.20 11.24 -0.54
N ALA A 107 -4.43 10.39 -1.20
CA ALA A 107 -3.10 10.69 -1.66
C ALA A 107 -2.80 10.03 -3.00
N LEU A 108 -1.79 10.58 -3.67
CA LEU A 108 -1.28 10.15 -4.95
C LEU A 108 0.22 9.87 -4.78
N PHE A 109 0.71 8.79 -5.38
CA PHE A 109 2.14 8.55 -5.50
C PHE A 109 2.51 8.27 -6.95
N ILE A 110 3.24 9.19 -7.58
CA ILE A 110 3.61 9.09 -8.99
C ILE A 110 4.77 8.12 -9.11
N VAL A 111 4.52 6.97 -9.72
CA VAL A 111 5.49 5.87 -9.85
C VAL A 111 6.39 6.09 -11.05
N GLU A 112 5.81 6.47 -12.18
CA GLU A 112 6.49 6.67 -13.47
C GLU A 112 5.86 7.84 -14.22
N GLY A 113 6.65 8.54 -15.03
CA GLY A 113 6.19 9.67 -15.84
C GLY A 113 5.97 10.96 -15.06
N GLU A 114 5.10 11.80 -15.60
CA GLU A 114 4.76 13.13 -15.09
C GLU A 114 3.25 13.35 -15.25
N LEU A 115 2.62 14.00 -14.26
CA LEU A 115 1.20 14.32 -14.26
C LEU A 115 0.99 15.81 -13.99
N GLN A 116 0.07 16.40 -14.74
CA GLN A 116 -0.58 17.65 -14.40
C GLN A 116 -1.77 17.34 -13.50
N ILE A 117 -1.89 18.09 -12.41
CA ILE A 117 -2.93 17.89 -11.40
C ILE A 117 -3.66 19.21 -11.28
N GLY A 118 -4.90 19.22 -11.78
CA GLY A 118 -5.78 20.38 -11.75
C GLY A 118 -6.81 20.27 -10.64
N GLY A 119 -6.92 21.32 -9.82
CA GLY A 119 -7.92 21.46 -8.76
C GLY A 119 -8.33 22.92 -8.57
N ASP A 120 -8.95 23.23 -7.43
CA ASP A 120 -9.48 24.58 -7.15
C ASP A 120 -8.39 25.65 -7.09
N GLN A 121 -7.14 25.26 -6.78
CA GLN A 121 -5.98 26.16 -6.65
C GLN A 121 -5.21 26.37 -7.97
N GLY A 122 -5.64 25.74 -9.06
CA GLY A 122 -4.96 25.79 -10.36
C GLY A 122 -4.41 24.43 -10.81
N VAL A 123 -3.45 24.46 -11.73
CA VAL A 123 -2.82 23.27 -12.30
C VAL A 123 -1.34 23.26 -11.97
N GLU A 124 -0.89 22.18 -11.34
CA GLU A 124 0.52 21.94 -11.03
C GLU A 124 1.04 20.68 -11.73
N THR A 125 2.33 20.63 -12.02
CA THR A 125 2.97 19.49 -12.70
C THR A 125 3.93 18.79 -11.74
N HIS A 126 3.80 17.47 -11.62
CA HIS A 126 4.56 16.66 -10.67
C HIS A 126 5.11 15.40 -11.37
N GLY A 127 6.39 15.10 -11.14
CA GLY A 127 7.08 13.95 -11.73
C GLY A 127 7.14 12.72 -10.83
N ALA A 128 7.70 11.62 -11.37
CA ALA A 128 7.93 10.38 -10.64
C ALA A 128 8.67 10.58 -9.30
N GLY A 129 8.21 9.87 -8.27
CA GLY A 129 8.67 9.98 -6.89
C GLY A 129 7.89 10.98 -6.04
N ALA A 130 7.04 11.82 -6.63
CA ALA A 130 6.19 12.75 -5.89
C ALA A 130 5.09 12.00 -5.13
N MET A 131 4.91 12.35 -3.84
CA MET A 131 3.76 11.97 -3.03
C MET A 131 2.96 13.23 -2.70
N LEU A 132 1.67 13.21 -3.00
CA LEU A 132 0.78 14.35 -2.88
C LEU A 132 -0.42 13.96 -2.03
N PHE A 133 -0.82 14.85 -1.13
CA PHE A 133 -1.99 14.69 -0.28
C PHE A 133 -3.06 15.65 -0.76
N LEU A 134 -4.28 15.15 -0.93
CA LEU A 134 -5.41 15.96 -1.36
C LEU A 134 -6.16 16.48 -0.16
N GLU A 135 -6.59 17.74 -0.22
CA GLU A 135 -7.35 18.33 0.87
C GLU A 135 -8.74 17.69 0.98
N LYS A 136 -9.32 17.72 2.18
CA LYS A 136 -10.65 17.15 2.41
C LYS A 136 -11.69 17.84 1.53
N GLY A 137 -12.43 17.07 0.75
CA GLY A 137 -13.48 17.59 -0.14
C GLY A 137 -12.98 18.09 -1.51
N GLU A 138 -11.67 18.23 -1.70
CA GLU A 138 -11.07 18.67 -2.96
C GLU A 138 -11.33 17.64 -4.08
N ILE A 139 -11.70 18.08 -5.27
CA ILE A 139 -11.77 17.22 -6.46
C ILE A 139 -10.62 17.61 -7.37
N VAL A 140 -9.78 16.64 -7.75
CA VAL A 140 -8.65 16.89 -8.66
C VAL A 140 -8.78 16.06 -9.92
N THR A 141 -8.34 16.63 -11.03
CA THR A 141 -8.20 15.92 -12.31
C THR A 141 -6.72 15.73 -12.60
N LEU A 142 -6.35 14.47 -12.80
CA LEU A 142 -5.03 14.06 -13.24
C LEU A 142 -5.02 14.05 -14.77
N PHE A 143 -3.98 14.62 -15.37
CA PHE A 143 -3.77 14.62 -16.81
C PHE A 143 -2.32 14.23 -17.10
N ALA A 144 -2.12 13.37 -18.09
CA ALA A 144 -0.79 12.91 -18.49
C ALA A 144 -0.50 13.38 -19.92
N ASP A 145 0.52 14.22 -20.13
CA ASP A 145 0.95 14.60 -21.49
C ASP A 145 1.65 13.43 -22.20
N GLY A 146 2.31 12.56 -21.42
CA GLY A 146 2.92 11.31 -21.88
C GLY A 146 2.41 10.10 -21.10
N ALA A 147 3.07 8.94 -21.26
CA ALA A 147 2.75 7.77 -20.46
C ALA A 147 3.13 8.01 -18.98
N ALA A 148 2.20 7.73 -18.07
CA ALA A 148 2.41 7.91 -16.63
C ALA A 148 1.77 6.77 -15.82
N ARG A 149 2.26 6.57 -14.60
CA ARG A 149 1.71 5.60 -13.65
C ARG A 149 1.67 6.17 -12.26
N VAL A 150 0.53 6.09 -11.60
CA VAL A 150 0.29 6.65 -10.27
C VAL A 150 -0.46 5.65 -9.41
N MET A 151 -0.07 5.56 -8.15
CA MET A 151 -0.88 4.89 -7.13
C MET A 151 -1.86 5.90 -6.55
N LEU A 152 -3.15 5.54 -6.57
CA LEU A 152 -4.21 6.27 -5.88
C LEU A 152 -4.49 5.53 -4.57
N LEU A 153 -4.46 6.22 -3.45
CA LEU A 153 -4.69 5.61 -2.14
C LEU A 153 -5.47 6.54 -1.23
N GLY A 154 -6.27 5.96 -0.34
CA GLY A 154 -7.04 6.73 0.61
C GLY A 154 -8.05 5.89 1.36
N GLY A 155 -8.89 6.56 2.15
CA GLY A 155 -9.88 5.90 2.97
C GLY A 155 -10.46 6.78 4.07
N ALA A 156 -11.18 6.12 4.97
CA ALA A 156 -11.57 6.70 6.24
C ALA A 156 -10.34 6.82 7.16
N PRO A 157 -10.24 7.91 7.96
CA PRO A 157 -9.23 8.02 8.99
C PRO A 157 -9.36 6.84 9.95
N LEU A 158 -8.22 6.36 10.44
CA LEU A 158 -8.21 5.30 11.44
C LEU A 158 -8.79 5.80 12.78
N ASP A 159 -9.21 4.86 13.64
CA ASP A 159 -9.76 5.09 14.99
C ASP A 159 -8.74 5.62 16.03
N GLY A 160 -7.61 6.17 15.58
CA GLY A 160 -6.58 6.76 16.43
C GLY A 160 -5.16 6.66 15.86
N PRO A 161 -4.16 7.20 16.57
CA PRO A 161 -2.76 7.10 16.15
C PRO A 161 -2.23 5.66 16.26
N ARG A 162 -1.30 5.30 15.38
CA ARG A 162 -0.50 4.08 15.49
C ARG A 162 0.93 4.44 15.88
N HIS A 163 1.48 3.68 16.81
CA HIS A 163 2.90 3.72 17.10
C HIS A 163 3.61 2.73 16.19
N ILE A 164 4.64 3.20 15.51
CA ILE A 164 5.51 2.37 14.68
C ILE A 164 6.89 2.29 15.33
N TRP A 165 7.39 1.08 15.50
CA TRP A 165 8.77 0.81 15.88
C TRP A 165 9.24 -0.40 15.08
N TRP A 166 10.27 -0.21 14.24
CA TRP A 166 10.74 -1.26 13.32
C TRP A 166 9.56 -1.88 12.53
N ASN A 167 9.37 -3.20 12.62
CA ASN A 167 8.30 -3.94 11.96
C ASN A 167 7.03 -4.09 12.81
N PHE A 168 6.92 -3.39 13.94
CA PHE A 168 5.76 -3.46 14.83
C PHE A 168 4.96 -2.16 14.76
N VAL A 169 3.67 -2.31 14.48
CA VAL A 169 2.70 -1.22 14.41
C VAL A 169 1.53 -1.55 15.33
N SER A 170 1.22 -0.69 16.29
CA SER A 170 0.05 -0.86 17.17
C SER A 170 -0.41 0.46 17.75
N SER A 171 -1.69 0.55 18.09
CA SER A 171 -2.29 1.58 18.94
C SER A 171 -1.67 1.64 20.35
N SER A 172 -0.98 0.59 20.81
CA SER A 172 -0.41 0.48 22.15
C SER A 172 1.11 0.30 22.15
N LYS A 173 1.84 1.25 22.78
CA LYS A 173 3.29 1.13 22.99
C LYS A 173 3.67 -0.10 23.83
N ASN A 174 2.85 -0.44 24.82
CA ASN A 174 3.09 -1.63 25.65
C ASN A 174 3.00 -2.92 24.83
N ARG A 175 2.08 -2.97 23.84
CA ARG A 175 1.96 -4.11 22.94
C ARG A 175 3.21 -4.28 22.07
N ILE A 176 3.81 -3.19 21.63
CA ILE A 176 5.09 -3.20 20.90
C ILE A 176 6.21 -3.79 21.77
N GLU A 177 6.29 -3.44 23.05
CA GLU A 177 7.30 -4.01 23.96
C GLU A 177 7.12 -5.53 24.14
N VAL A 178 5.87 -6.01 24.21
CA VAL A 178 5.58 -7.45 24.19
C VAL A 178 6.03 -8.08 22.87
N ALA A 179 5.70 -7.48 21.72
CA ALA A 179 6.12 -7.98 20.40
C ALA A 179 7.66 -8.06 20.25
N LYS A 180 8.40 -7.10 20.82
CA LYS A 180 9.86 -7.16 20.90
C LYS A 180 10.35 -8.39 21.69
N SER A 181 9.75 -8.64 22.85
CA SER A 181 10.08 -9.81 23.67
C SER A 181 9.76 -11.12 22.95
N ASP A 182 8.60 -11.18 22.30
CA ASP A 182 8.13 -12.32 21.52
C ASP A 182 9.08 -12.63 20.35
N TRP A 183 9.55 -11.59 19.64
CA TRP A 183 10.52 -11.75 18.54
C TRP A 183 11.87 -12.25 19.04
N ARG A 184 12.40 -11.68 20.12
CA ARG A 184 13.66 -12.15 20.74
C ARG A 184 13.56 -13.60 21.19
N SER A 185 12.37 -14.04 21.61
CA SER A 185 12.10 -15.39 22.11
C SER A 185 11.68 -16.38 21.02
N GLY A 186 11.59 -15.95 19.76
CA GLY A 186 11.20 -16.79 18.62
C GLY A 186 9.72 -17.17 18.57
N LEU A 187 8.84 -16.44 19.26
CA LEU A 187 7.40 -16.76 19.37
C LEU A 187 6.60 -16.44 18.09
N PHE A 188 7.19 -15.75 17.13
CA PHE A 188 6.61 -15.54 15.79
C PHE A 188 6.76 -16.76 14.86
N GLY A 189 7.42 -17.83 15.34
CA GLY A 189 7.67 -19.05 14.58
C GLY A 189 8.88 -18.96 13.65
N LYS A 190 9.14 -20.07 12.94
CA LYS A 190 10.18 -20.18 11.92
C LYS A 190 9.55 -20.28 10.54
N ILE A 191 10.28 -19.84 9.52
CA ILE A 191 9.84 -19.92 8.12
C ILE A 191 10.34 -21.26 7.55
N PRO A 192 9.44 -22.20 7.21
CA PRO A 192 9.85 -23.49 6.67
C PRO A 192 10.69 -23.32 5.40
N GLY A 193 11.90 -23.87 5.39
CA GLY A 193 12.83 -23.77 4.25
C GLY A 193 13.62 -22.47 4.15
N ASP A 194 13.43 -21.51 5.05
CA ASP A 194 14.23 -20.27 5.15
C ASP A 194 14.44 -19.90 6.63
N ASP A 195 14.94 -20.85 7.44
CA ASP A 195 15.11 -20.73 8.90
C ASP A 195 16.58 -20.56 9.35
N GLN A 196 17.49 -20.42 8.39
CA GLN A 196 18.93 -20.29 8.64
C GLN A 196 19.36 -18.85 8.94
N GLU A 197 18.59 -17.87 8.45
CA GLU A 197 18.83 -16.45 8.68
C GLU A 197 17.78 -15.90 9.65
N PHE A 198 18.22 -15.04 10.56
CA PHE A 198 17.34 -14.33 11.51
C PHE A 198 17.76 -12.88 11.60
N ILE A 199 16.81 -11.96 11.47
CA ILE A 199 17.05 -10.52 11.60
C ILE A 199 16.81 -10.14 13.07
N PRO A 200 17.86 -9.82 13.85
CA PRO A 200 17.67 -9.40 15.22
C PRO A 200 16.96 -8.04 15.28
N LEU A 201 16.38 -7.72 16.43
CA LEU A 201 15.89 -6.37 16.68
C LEU A 201 17.02 -5.35 16.48
N PRO A 202 16.76 -4.17 15.89
CA PRO A 202 17.73 -3.10 15.89
C PRO A 202 18.03 -2.68 17.34
N GLU A 203 19.25 -2.18 17.57
CA GLU A 203 19.55 -1.46 18.81
C GLU A 203 18.64 -0.24 18.89
N ASP A 204 18.05 0.03 20.06
CA ASP A 204 17.25 1.24 20.25
C ASP A 204 18.15 2.45 19.96
N ARG A 205 17.78 3.23 18.93
CA ARG A 205 18.47 4.49 18.61
C ARG A 205 18.35 5.40 19.84
N ARG A 206 19.47 5.62 20.53
CA ARG A 206 19.61 6.63 21.60
C ARG A 206 19.39 8.03 21.06
#